data_AF-A0A9W8TYK4-F1
#
_entry.id   AF-A0A9W8TYK4-F1
#
_cell.length_a   1.000
_cell.length_b   1.000
_cell.length_c   1.000
_cell.angle_alpha   90.00
_cell.angle_beta   90.00
_cell.angle_gamma   90.00
#
_symmetry.space_group_name_H-M   'P 1'
#
loop_
_entity.id
_entity.type
_entity.pdbx_description
1 polymer ?
#
loop_
_entity_poly.entity_id
_entity_poly.type
_entity_poly.pdbx_seq_one_letter_code
_entity_poly.pdbx_strand_id
1 'polypeptide(L)'
;MIKSDSDASPQARWIITEVQNPLKLDLWVSDGKPVEGVAREGSAKSYRLIVQNRGFLDITTIHVKPGADKQDTVCIFDFNGRRCACTAAADEFQLNLSLLANGSFSVAIQNSPVQSPTISGSFKPFPNISDVDVAYIDEMILKKYVPYQKIPDEVGRPDEEIRALGKRFFPWSPHSYQLAMCIYDWTTASFTRMVFMKVFQYTSIDVTPTPLDLSSIASMIWESNWDSYKPSDSVFMNSFMMKPADKEADVQQQLKQVYQELHRFSDIQNHLLAAAAHSLPRTCILAKPCLFSGQVDISQMGMSRFGIEMLQFPGNDGPVGQALEVAYATATATFIRPGSFITTKMVWSFTDSEADARHYSNGILLIAEPPATSLSFVWDEPAYITELSDGPEKIEYIFPPGTKFNVLSVDSAYDGVQIIRLQVVDAAAAESIVPSLPVSSNLLSDAAKQDALREALSAAEEAKHAEDETGVDVALAQSMKVIIPALDQIPLGEPPKINHVEAKKTNGRWCRCVETTKG
;
A
#
# COMPACT_ATOMS: atom_id res chain seq x y z
N MET A 1 -13.15 24.55 34.03
CA MET A 1 -13.57 23.25 34.58
C MET A 1 -13.41 22.25 33.43
N ILE A 2 -12.29 21.54 33.44
CA ILE A 2 -11.86 20.64 32.37
C ILE A 2 -12.70 19.37 32.49
N LYS A 3 -13.54 19.06 31.50
CA LYS A 3 -14.07 17.69 31.36
C LYS A 3 -12.89 16.83 30.91
N SER A 4 -12.46 15.93 31.78
CA SER A 4 -11.54 14.86 31.43
C SER A 4 -12.23 13.92 30.45
N ASP A 5 -11.68 13.80 29.24
CA ASP A 5 -12.01 12.72 28.31
C ASP A 5 -11.46 11.39 28.85
N SER A 6 -12.13 10.85 29.87
CA SER A 6 -11.81 9.53 30.46
C SER A 6 -12.81 8.44 30.10
N ASP A 7 -13.75 8.68 29.17
CA ASP A 7 -14.66 7.65 28.67
C ASP A 7 -14.08 6.94 27.43
N ALA A 8 -12.87 6.38 27.58
CA ALA A 8 -12.40 5.36 26.64
C ALA A 8 -13.16 4.06 26.96
N SER A 9 -14.27 3.83 26.26
CA SER A 9 -14.95 2.52 26.22
C SER A 9 -13.90 1.39 26.17
N PRO A 10 -14.03 0.33 27.00
CA PRO A 10 -13.08 -0.78 26.96
C PRO A 10 -12.99 -1.30 25.53
N GLN A 11 -11.78 -1.27 24.98
CA GLN A 11 -11.53 -1.83 23.65
C GLN A 11 -11.35 -3.33 23.84
N ALA A 12 -12.12 -4.14 23.12
CA ALA A 12 -11.89 -5.58 23.14
C ALA A 12 -10.44 -5.89 22.74
N ARG A 13 -9.80 -6.77 23.48
CA ARG A 13 -8.42 -7.20 23.23
C ARG A 13 -8.42 -8.64 22.78
N TRP A 14 -7.33 -9.08 22.19
CA TRP A 14 -7.12 -10.51 21.96
C TRP A 14 -5.75 -10.92 22.45
N ILE A 15 -5.65 -12.17 22.86
CA ILE A 15 -4.41 -12.76 23.36
C ILE A 15 -4.26 -14.14 22.74
N ILE A 16 -3.07 -14.46 22.25
CA ILE A 16 -2.76 -15.85 21.92
C ILE A 16 -2.42 -16.54 23.23
N THR A 17 -3.27 -17.45 23.66
CA THR A 17 -3.11 -18.20 24.92
C THR A 17 -2.23 -19.42 24.75
N GLU A 18 -2.28 -20.05 23.58
CA GLU A 18 -1.55 -21.27 23.27
C GLU A 18 -1.17 -21.29 21.78
N VAL A 19 0.07 -21.70 21.48
CA VAL A 19 0.50 -22.08 20.14
C VAL A 19 0.89 -23.56 20.08
N GLN A 20 0.08 -24.36 19.39
CA GLN A 20 0.44 -25.72 19.00
C GLN A 20 1.44 -25.68 17.85
N ASN A 21 2.71 -25.77 18.20
CA ASN A 21 3.85 -25.70 17.29
C ASN A 21 4.64 -27.02 17.29
N PRO A 22 4.12 -28.10 16.66
CA PRO A 22 4.74 -29.42 16.71
C PRO A 22 6.14 -29.46 16.09
N LEU A 23 6.43 -28.52 15.18
CA LEU A 23 7.71 -28.39 14.50
C LEU A 23 8.72 -27.49 15.25
N LYS A 24 8.32 -26.90 16.38
CA LYS A 24 9.15 -25.99 17.19
C LYS A 24 9.77 -24.85 16.37
N LEU A 25 8.99 -24.29 15.44
CA LEU A 25 9.41 -23.16 14.62
C LEU A 25 9.55 -21.90 15.49
N ASP A 26 10.52 -21.06 15.21
CA ASP A 26 10.57 -19.76 15.86
C ASP A 26 9.43 -18.86 15.38
N LEU A 27 8.90 -18.05 16.29
CA LEU A 27 7.74 -17.18 16.08
C LEU A 27 8.05 -15.76 16.51
N TRP A 28 7.58 -14.78 15.74
CA TRP A 28 7.84 -13.37 15.97
C TRP A 28 6.61 -12.54 15.60
N VAL A 29 6.34 -11.45 16.32
CA VAL A 29 5.24 -10.53 15.99
C VAL A 29 5.81 -9.15 15.63
N SER A 30 5.22 -8.46 14.66
CA SER A 30 5.67 -7.16 14.16
C SER A 30 5.77 -6.05 15.23
N ASP A 31 5.06 -6.20 16.35
CA ASP A 31 5.14 -5.30 17.50
C ASP A 31 6.35 -5.57 18.41
N GLY A 32 7.15 -6.62 18.12
CA GLY A 32 8.32 -7.04 18.90
C GLY A 32 7.99 -7.65 20.26
N LYS A 33 6.71 -7.88 20.59
CA LYS A 33 6.29 -8.46 21.87
C LYS A 33 6.19 -10.00 21.78
N PRO A 34 6.24 -10.71 22.92
CA PRO A 34 5.99 -12.15 22.95
C PRO A 34 4.70 -12.56 22.24
N VAL A 35 4.74 -13.72 21.56
CA VAL A 35 3.59 -14.24 20.80
C VAL A 35 2.45 -14.59 21.75
N GLU A 36 2.74 -15.40 22.77
CA GLU A 36 1.80 -15.88 23.77
C GLU A 36 1.70 -14.94 24.98
N GLY A 37 0.54 -14.89 25.62
CA GLY A 37 0.35 -14.22 26.91
C GLY A 37 0.43 -12.68 26.89
N VAL A 38 0.43 -12.06 25.71
CA VAL A 38 0.40 -10.60 25.54
C VAL A 38 -0.90 -10.17 24.86
N ALA A 39 -1.71 -9.40 25.58
CA ALA A 39 -2.92 -8.81 25.05
C ALA A 39 -2.58 -7.74 23.99
N ARG A 40 -3.24 -7.82 22.84
CA ARG A 40 -3.14 -6.88 21.73
C ARG A 40 -4.46 -6.15 21.52
N GLU A 41 -4.35 -4.88 21.14
CA GLU A 41 -5.52 -4.04 20.92
C GLU A 41 -6.30 -4.54 19.70
N GLY A 42 -7.62 -4.67 19.86
CA GLY A 42 -8.47 -5.34 18.88
C GLY A 42 -9.14 -4.42 17.85
N SER A 43 -9.10 -3.09 17.96
CA SER A 43 -9.87 -2.25 17.03
C SER A 43 -9.01 -1.62 15.95
N ALA A 44 -9.32 -1.94 14.69
CA ALA A 44 -8.76 -1.32 13.49
C ALA A 44 -7.22 -1.38 13.37
N LYS A 45 -6.62 -2.43 13.93
CA LYS A 45 -5.18 -2.71 13.84
C LYS A 45 -4.94 -4.07 13.23
N SER A 46 -3.83 -4.19 12.50
CA SER A 46 -3.33 -5.45 11.97
C SER A 46 -1.99 -5.77 12.63
N TYR A 47 -1.81 -7.02 13.03
CA TYR A 47 -0.55 -7.53 13.55
C TYR A 47 -0.09 -8.68 12.67
N ARG A 48 1.20 -8.69 12.35
CA ARG A 48 1.80 -9.76 11.56
C ARG A 48 2.55 -10.71 12.48
N LEU A 49 2.09 -11.96 12.53
CA LEU A 49 2.84 -13.08 13.05
C LEU A 49 3.74 -13.63 11.92
N ILE A 50 5.03 -13.70 12.18
CA ILE A 50 6.05 -14.22 11.28
C ILE A 50 6.44 -15.59 11.80
N VAL A 51 6.26 -16.61 10.95
CA VAL A 51 6.53 -18.01 11.28
C VAL A 51 7.74 -18.47 10.49
N GLN A 52 8.81 -18.82 11.19
CA GLN A 52 10.09 -19.20 10.58
C GLN A 52 9.90 -20.28 9.49
N ASN A 53 10.45 -20.03 8.30
CA ASN A 53 10.36 -20.90 7.12
C ASN A 53 8.93 -21.23 6.63
N ARG A 54 7.90 -20.53 7.10
CA ARG A 54 6.50 -20.74 6.69
C ARG A 54 5.84 -19.51 6.08
N GLY A 55 6.17 -18.31 6.56
CA GLY A 55 5.63 -17.06 6.05
C GLY A 55 4.88 -16.25 7.11
N PHE A 56 3.84 -15.54 6.67
CA PHE A 56 3.13 -14.56 7.49
C PHE A 56 1.68 -14.94 7.76
N LEU A 57 1.23 -14.69 8.98
CA LEU A 57 -0.17 -14.64 9.39
C LEU A 57 -0.49 -13.24 9.85
N ASP A 58 -1.29 -12.53 9.07
CA ASP A 58 -1.83 -11.23 9.45
C ASP A 58 -3.15 -11.41 10.18
N ILE A 59 -3.20 -10.89 11.41
CA ILE A 59 -4.37 -10.88 12.28
C ILE A 59 -4.88 -9.45 12.35
N THR A 60 -6.01 -9.18 11.71
CA THR A 60 -6.70 -7.89 11.78
C THR A 60 -8.00 -8.05 12.53
N THR A 61 -8.31 -7.09 13.38
CA THR A 61 -9.51 -7.14 14.21
C THR A 61 -10.30 -5.85 14.07
N ILE A 62 -11.62 -5.98 14.01
CA ILE A 62 -12.58 -4.89 13.83
C ILE A 62 -13.66 -5.04 14.88
N HIS A 63 -13.89 -3.98 15.64
CA HIS A 63 -15.01 -3.94 16.57
C HIS A 63 -16.20 -3.27 15.92
N VAL A 64 -17.33 -3.98 15.95
CA VAL A 64 -18.63 -3.45 15.57
C VAL A 64 -19.38 -3.24 16.89
N LYS A 65 -19.53 -1.97 17.29
CA LYS A 65 -20.46 -1.64 18.37
C LYS A 65 -21.87 -1.91 17.85
N PRO A 66 -22.67 -2.75 18.52
CA PRO A 66 -24.07 -2.81 18.16
C PRO A 66 -24.76 -1.49 18.55
N GLY A 67 -25.92 -1.20 17.97
CA GLY A 67 -26.71 -0.01 18.31
C GLY A 67 -27.02 0.09 19.81
N ALA A 68 -27.49 1.26 20.24
CA ALA A 68 -27.62 1.70 21.64
C ALA A 68 -28.31 0.71 22.61
N ASP A 69 -29.03 -0.29 22.11
CA ASP A 69 -29.82 -1.26 22.88
C ASP A 69 -29.15 -2.64 23.09
N LYS A 70 -27.91 -2.85 22.64
CA LYS A 70 -27.20 -4.15 22.77
C LYS A 70 -25.87 -3.99 23.54
N GLN A 71 -25.67 -4.85 24.54
CA GLN A 71 -24.47 -4.83 25.40
C GLN A 71 -23.26 -5.58 24.82
N ASP A 72 -23.47 -6.50 23.87
CA ASP A 72 -22.39 -7.39 23.41
C ASP A 72 -21.55 -6.75 22.30
N THR A 73 -20.25 -6.59 22.56
CA THR A 73 -19.30 -6.15 21.51
C THR A 73 -19.11 -7.28 20.50
N VAL A 74 -19.39 -7.00 19.22
CA VAL A 74 -19.07 -7.91 18.12
C VAL A 74 -17.66 -7.58 17.63
N CYS A 75 -16.77 -8.56 17.59
CA CYS A 75 -15.45 -8.46 16.98
C CYS A 75 -15.36 -9.34 15.75
N ILE A 76 -14.97 -8.75 14.62
CA ILE A 76 -14.63 -9.46 13.40
C ILE A 76 -13.12 -9.68 13.41
N PHE A 77 -12.71 -10.95 13.30
CA PHE A 77 -11.33 -11.33 13.06
C PHE A 77 -11.12 -11.61 11.58
N ASP A 78 -10.02 -11.12 11.02
CA ASP A 78 -9.49 -11.45 9.69
C ASP A 78 -8.10 -12.07 9.85
N PHE A 79 -7.96 -13.31 9.37
CA PHE A 79 -6.72 -14.08 9.32
C PHE A 79 -6.37 -14.33 7.85
N ASN A 80 -5.48 -13.52 7.27
CA ASN A 80 -5.13 -13.59 5.84
C ASN A 80 -6.37 -13.62 4.91
N GLY A 81 -7.40 -12.82 5.19
CA GLY A 81 -8.64 -12.77 4.40
C GLY A 81 -9.70 -13.79 4.81
N ARG A 82 -9.40 -14.71 5.73
CA ARG A 82 -10.40 -15.62 6.33
C ARG A 82 -11.02 -14.97 7.56
N ARG A 83 -12.36 -14.94 7.62
CA ARG A 83 -13.05 -14.11 8.61
C ARG A 83 -14.06 -14.85 9.46
N CYS A 84 -14.22 -14.40 10.69
CA CYS A 84 -15.34 -14.75 11.54
C CYS A 84 -15.75 -13.54 12.39
N ALA A 85 -17.04 -13.42 12.65
CA ALA A 85 -17.55 -12.56 13.69
C ALA A 85 -17.69 -13.37 14.98
N CYS A 86 -17.24 -12.81 16.09
CA CYS A 86 -17.38 -13.35 17.43
C CYS A 86 -18.04 -12.31 18.32
N THR A 87 -18.97 -12.72 19.17
CA THR A 87 -19.39 -11.91 20.32
C THR A 87 -18.55 -12.36 21.50
N ALA A 88 -18.09 -11.42 22.33
CA ALA A 88 -17.52 -11.77 23.62
C ALA A 88 -18.41 -11.29 24.75
N ALA A 89 -18.56 -12.15 25.76
CA ALA A 89 -19.14 -11.76 27.05
C ALA A 89 -18.15 -10.98 27.93
N ALA A 90 -16.88 -10.88 27.51
CA ALA A 90 -15.78 -10.20 28.20
C ALA A 90 -14.98 -9.32 27.23
N ASP A 91 -14.23 -8.34 27.74
CA ASP A 91 -13.41 -7.43 26.93
C ASP A 91 -12.13 -8.07 26.34
N GLU A 92 -12.02 -9.41 26.33
CA GLU A 92 -10.84 -10.13 25.85
C GLU A 92 -11.17 -11.47 25.17
N PHE A 93 -10.66 -11.65 23.95
CA PHE A 93 -10.73 -12.89 23.17
C PHE A 93 -9.45 -13.73 23.35
N GLN A 94 -9.62 -15.03 23.55
CA GLN A 94 -8.50 -15.96 23.65
C GLN A 94 -8.36 -16.73 22.34
N LEU A 95 -7.16 -16.74 21.78
CA LEU A 95 -6.84 -17.39 20.53
C LEU A 95 -5.91 -18.58 20.79
N ASN A 96 -6.33 -19.76 20.38
CA ASN A 96 -5.46 -20.94 20.32
C ASN A 96 -5.04 -21.18 18.88
N LEU A 97 -3.75 -20.97 18.60
CA LEU A 97 -3.17 -21.09 17.27
C LEU A 97 -2.56 -22.48 17.10
N SER A 98 -2.83 -23.13 15.97
CA SER A 98 -2.19 -24.39 15.57
C SER A 98 -1.44 -24.20 14.26
N LEU A 99 -0.15 -24.53 14.26
CA LEU A 99 0.72 -24.47 13.09
C LEU A 99 0.79 -25.85 12.45
N LEU A 100 0.29 -26.00 11.23
CA LEU A 100 0.21 -27.27 10.53
C LEU A 100 1.46 -27.48 9.67
N ALA A 101 1.91 -28.74 9.57
CA ALA A 101 3.15 -29.08 8.86
C ALA A 101 3.11 -28.79 7.35
N ASN A 102 1.91 -28.67 6.78
CA ASN A 102 1.66 -28.38 5.37
C ASN A 102 1.73 -26.88 5.02
N GLY A 103 2.12 -26.00 5.94
CA GLY A 103 2.15 -24.55 5.70
C GLY A 103 0.79 -23.86 5.88
N SER A 104 -0.15 -24.54 6.53
CA SER A 104 -1.43 -23.99 6.94
C SER A 104 -1.46 -23.68 8.43
N PHE A 105 -2.47 -22.93 8.85
CA PHE A 105 -2.76 -22.68 10.26
C PHE A 105 -4.22 -22.95 10.58
N SER A 106 -4.51 -23.11 11.87
CA SER A 106 -5.86 -23.07 12.41
C SER A 106 -5.88 -22.21 13.66
N VAL A 107 -6.93 -21.38 13.84
CA VAL A 107 -7.13 -20.55 15.02
C VAL A 107 -8.50 -20.89 15.61
N ALA A 108 -8.51 -21.38 16.84
CA ALA A 108 -9.73 -21.51 17.62
C ALA A 108 -9.89 -20.27 18.50
N ILE A 109 -11.06 -19.63 18.42
CA ILE A 109 -11.39 -18.45 19.22
C ILE A 109 -12.27 -18.88 20.39
N GLN A 110 -11.75 -18.75 21.60
CA GLN A 110 -12.44 -19.10 22.84
C GLN A 110 -13.21 -17.90 23.40
N ASN A 111 -14.08 -18.16 24.39
CA ASN A 111 -14.94 -17.18 25.06
C ASN A 111 -16.05 -16.53 24.20
N SER A 112 -16.42 -17.18 23.08
CA SER A 112 -17.68 -16.89 22.37
C SER A 112 -18.85 -17.64 23.04
N PRO A 113 -19.98 -16.97 23.36
CA PRO A 113 -21.15 -17.61 23.97
C PRO A 113 -21.88 -18.58 23.02
N VAL A 114 -21.57 -18.53 21.72
CA VAL A 114 -22.19 -19.36 20.69
C VAL A 114 -21.07 -20.02 19.88
N GLN A 115 -20.60 -21.18 20.36
CA GLN A 115 -19.60 -22.03 19.69
C GLN A 115 -18.21 -21.36 19.58
N SER A 116 -17.12 -22.09 19.83
CA SER A 116 -15.76 -21.56 19.58
C SER A 116 -15.45 -21.70 18.09
N PRO A 117 -15.54 -20.63 17.27
CA PRO A 117 -15.27 -20.76 15.85
C PRO A 117 -13.81 -21.14 15.66
N THR A 118 -13.59 -22.04 14.71
CA THR A 118 -12.25 -22.41 14.26
C THR A 118 -12.10 -21.93 12.83
N ILE A 119 -11.10 -21.09 12.57
CA ILE A 119 -10.73 -20.64 11.23
C ILE A 119 -9.46 -21.36 10.82
N SER A 120 -9.40 -21.83 9.57
CA SER A 120 -8.16 -22.32 8.99
C SER A 120 -7.81 -21.60 7.69
N GLY A 121 -6.51 -21.49 7.42
CA GLY A 121 -5.99 -20.80 6.24
C GLY A 121 -4.54 -21.16 5.96
N SER A 122 -3.91 -20.43 5.04
CA SER A 122 -2.51 -20.60 4.66
C SER A 122 -1.71 -19.36 5.02
N PHE A 123 -0.44 -19.54 5.35
CA PHE A 123 0.47 -18.42 5.51
C PHE A 123 0.69 -17.71 4.16
N LYS A 124 0.81 -16.38 4.18
CA LYS A 124 1.34 -15.64 3.04
C LYS A 124 2.82 -16.00 2.92
N PRO A 125 3.33 -16.38 1.73
CA PRO A 125 4.73 -16.77 1.59
C PRO A 125 5.67 -15.60 1.90
N PHE A 126 6.89 -15.90 2.31
CA PHE A 126 7.95 -14.90 2.27
C PHE A 126 8.20 -14.47 0.81
N PRO A 127 8.43 -13.17 0.54
CA PRO A 127 8.84 -12.75 -0.78
C PRO A 127 10.19 -13.36 -1.13
N ASN A 128 10.39 -13.63 -2.41
CA ASN A 128 11.69 -14.08 -2.90
C ASN A 128 12.70 -12.92 -2.85
N ILE A 129 13.87 -13.16 -2.27
CA ILE A 129 14.94 -12.16 -2.15
C ILE A 129 16.18 -12.74 -2.84
N SER A 130 16.66 -12.04 -3.87
CA SER A 130 17.84 -12.45 -4.64
C SER A 130 19.12 -12.15 -3.88
N ASP A 131 19.93 -13.18 -3.58
CA ASP A 131 21.25 -13.01 -2.96
C ASP A 131 22.18 -12.13 -3.83
N VAL A 132 22.01 -12.17 -5.15
CA VAL A 132 22.76 -11.34 -6.11
C VAL A 132 22.38 -9.87 -5.97
N ASP A 133 21.10 -9.59 -5.81
CA ASP A 133 20.56 -8.23 -5.64
C ASP A 133 21.04 -7.66 -4.30
N VAL A 134 21.04 -8.48 -3.24
CA VAL A 134 21.54 -8.09 -1.92
C VAL A 134 23.03 -7.80 -1.94
N ALA A 135 23.85 -8.69 -2.52
CA ALA A 135 25.30 -8.47 -2.62
C ALA A 135 25.63 -7.20 -3.41
N TYR A 136 24.83 -6.87 -4.42
CA TYR A 136 24.95 -5.62 -5.16
C TYR A 136 24.64 -4.39 -4.28
N ILE A 137 23.56 -4.43 -3.49
CA ILE A 137 23.25 -3.35 -2.54
C ILE A 137 24.36 -3.19 -1.49
N ASP A 138 24.94 -4.27 -0.98
CA ASP A 138 26.07 -4.19 -0.05
C ASP A 138 27.25 -3.44 -0.68
N GLU A 139 27.54 -3.68 -1.96
CA GLU A 139 28.54 -2.91 -2.70
C GLU A 139 28.18 -1.43 -2.81
N MET A 140 26.91 -1.11 -3.08
CA MET A 140 26.43 0.28 -3.14
C MET A 140 26.49 0.99 -1.78
N ILE A 141 26.27 0.25 -0.69
CA ILE A 141 26.44 0.74 0.68
C ILE A 141 27.91 1.05 0.96
N LEU A 142 28.81 0.11 0.65
CA LEU A 142 30.26 0.30 0.82
C LEU A 142 30.79 1.49 0.01
N LYS A 143 30.26 1.69 -1.20
CA LYS A 143 30.58 2.82 -2.08
C LYS A 143 29.89 4.14 -1.68
N LYS A 144 29.04 4.13 -0.65
CA LYS A 144 28.28 5.29 -0.16
C LYS A 144 27.32 5.88 -1.19
N TYR A 145 26.77 5.03 -2.05
CA TYR A 145 25.61 5.34 -2.88
C TYR A 145 24.28 5.08 -2.15
N VAL A 146 24.33 4.23 -1.12
CA VAL A 146 23.22 3.92 -0.19
C VAL A 146 23.72 4.01 1.26
N PRO A 147 22.96 4.61 2.19
CA PRO A 147 21.85 5.51 1.90
C PRO A 147 22.37 6.85 1.36
N TYR A 148 21.46 7.71 0.92
CA TYR A 148 21.76 9.11 0.65
C TYR A 148 22.39 9.79 1.88
N GLN A 149 23.49 10.52 1.67
CA GLN A 149 24.35 10.95 2.78
C GLN A 149 23.99 12.31 3.41
N LYS A 150 23.07 13.08 2.82
CA LYS A 150 22.82 14.48 3.23
C LYS A 150 21.33 14.82 3.22
N ILE A 151 20.60 14.45 4.26
CA ILE A 151 19.16 14.72 4.34
C ILE A 151 18.97 16.16 4.86
N PRO A 152 18.36 17.10 4.11
CA PRO A 152 18.31 18.51 4.50
C PRO A 152 17.42 18.79 5.72
N ASP A 153 16.34 18.02 5.86
CA ASP A 153 15.25 18.29 6.81
C ASP A 153 15.18 17.27 7.96
N GLU A 154 16.08 16.28 7.99
CA GLU A 154 16.13 15.24 9.02
C GLU A 154 17.56 14.95 9.47
N VAL A 155 17.72 14.57 10.74
CA VAL A 155 19.02 14.13 11.28
C VAL A 155 19.46 12.79 10.65
N GLY A 156 18.51 12.05 10.09
CA GLY A 156 18.69 10.68 9.62
C GLY A 156 18.77 9.68 10.77
N ARG A 157 18.80 8.39 10.43
CA ARG A 157 18.95 7.30 11.40
C ARG A 157 20.37 6.74 11.39
N PRO A 158 20.93 6.38 12.55
CA PRO A 158 22.18 5.64 12.63
C PRO A 158 22.02 4.21 12.10
N ASP A 159 23.12 3.64 11.63
CA ASP A 159 23.17 2.28 11.04
C ASP A 159 22.65 1.21 12.02
N GLU A 160 22.98 1.33 13.30
CA GLU A 160 22.55 0.40 14.35
C GLU A 160 21.03 0.38 14.52
N GLU A 161 20.38 1.53 14.37
CA GLU A 161 18.93 1.65 14.46
C GLU A 161 18.25 1.01 13.25
N ILE A 162 18.78 1.24 12.03
CA ILE A 162 18.27 0.59 10.81
C ILE A 162 18.43 -0.94 10.92
N ARG A 163 19.55 -1.44 11.45
CA ARG A 163 19.74 -2.88 11.72
C ARG A 163 18.74 -3.42 12.73
N ALA A 164 18.45 -2.67 13.79
CA ALA A 164 17.48 -3.08 14.81
C ALA A 164 16.06 -3.18 14.21
N LEU A 165 15.67 -2.18 13.41
CA LEU A 165 14.41 -2.19 12.67
C LEU A 165 14.34 -3.35 11.68
N GLY A 166 15.42 -3.60 10.93
CA GLY A 166 15.52 -4.74 10.02
C GLY A 166 15.30 -6.07 10.73
N LYS A 167 15.91 -6.29 11.89
CA LYS A 167 15.70 -7.50 12.69
C LYS A 167 14.27 -7.63 13.22
N ARG A 168 13.61 -6.50 13.54
CA ARG A 168 12.23 -6.48 14.03
C ARG A 168 11.22 -6.78 12.92
N PHE A 169 11.38 -6.20 11.74
CA PHE A 169 10.42 -6.37 10.64
C PHE A 169 10.70 -7.56 9.74
N PHE A 170 11.96 -8.00 9.65
CA PHE A 170 12.41 -9.11 8.79
C PHE A 170 13.20 -10.16 9.61
N PRO A 171 12.64 -10.72 10.70
CA PRO A 171 13.35 -11.68 11.53
C PRO A 171 13.75 -12.91 10.73
N TRP A 172 14.92 -13.45 11.05
CA TRP A 172 15.55 -14.61 10.39
C TRP A 172 15.90 -14.47 8.91
N SER A 173 15.54 -13.36 8.27
CA SER A 173 16.11 -13.03 6.96
C SER A 173 17.60 -12.73 7.14
N PRO A 174 18.51 -13.41 6.41
CA PRO A 174 19.92 -13.03 6.39
C PRO A 174 20.12 -11.62 5.83
N HIS A 175 19.11 -11.09 5.12
CA HIS A 175 19.12 -9.82 4.37
C HIS A 175 18.31 -8.72 5.06
N SER A 176 17.99 -8.91 6.35
CA SER A 176 17.13 -8.01 7.12
C SER A 176 17.59 -6.55 7.12
N TYR A 177 18.90 -6.31 7.15
CA TYR A 177 19.45 -4.96 7.12
C TYR A 177 19.27 -4.31 5.74
N GLN A 178 19.50 -5.03 4.65
CA GLN A 178 19.40 -4.49 3.29
C GLN A 178 17.95 -4.17 2.92
N LEU A 179 16.99 -5.01 3.34
CA LEU A 179 15.57 -4.72 3.18
C LEU A 179 15.16 -3.42 3.89
N ALA A 180 15.58 -3.24 5.15
CA ALA A 180 15.33 -2.02 5.91
C ALA A 180 16.02 -0.80 5.27
N MET A 181 17.27 -0.96 4.84
CA MET A 181 18.05 0.09 4.20
C MET A 181 17.45 0.54 2.86
N CYS A 182 16.89 -0.38 2.07
CA CYS A 182 16.22 0.00 0.82
C CYS A 182 14.96 0.85 1.06
N ILE A 183 14.18 0.55 2.11
CA ILE A 183 13.05 1.42 2.52
C ILE A 183 13.58 2.77 3.01
N TYR A 184 14.56 2.77 3.91
CA TYR A 184 15.14 4.00 4.43
C TYR A 184 15.67 4.89 3.30
N ASP A 185 16.48 4.36 2.38
CA ASP A 185 17.03 5.10 1.25
C ASP A 185 15.94 5.60 0.29
N TRP A 186 14.87 4.84 0.05
CA TRP A 186 13.71 5.31 -0.72
C TRP A 186 13.09 6.57 -0.12
N THR A 187 13.08 6.71 1.21
CA THR A 187 12.50 7.90 1.86
C THR A 187 13.47 9.09 1.92
N THR A 188 14.69 8.94 1.40
CA THR A 188 15.64 10.04 1.20
C THR A 188 15.64 10.50 -0.26
N ALA A 189 16.46 11.51 -0.61
CA ALA A 189 16.63 12.00 -1.98
C ALA A 189 16.95 10.93 -3.05
N SER A 190 17.44 9.75 -2.64
CA SER A 190 17.65 8.61 -3.54
C SER A 190 16.39 8.18 -4.31
N PHE A 191 15.18 8.49 -3.82
CA PHE A 191 13.94 8.25 -4.57
C PHE A 191 13.98 8.88 -5.97
N THR A 192 14.63 10.05 -6.12
CA THR A 192 14.72 10.75 -7.41
C THR A 192 15.45 9.91 -8.45
N ARG A 193 16.54 9.21 -8.07
CA ARG A 193 17.23 8.25 -8.95
C ARG A 193 16.26 7.15 -9.39
N MET A 194 15.56 6.55 -8.42
CA MET A 194 14.69 5.41 -8.67
C MET A 194 13.54 5.79 -9.61
N VAL A 195 12.89 6.93 -9.34
CA VAL A 195 11.84 7.51 -10.18
C VAL A 195 12.36 7.76 -11.59
N PHE A 196 13.46 8.50 -11.77
CA PHE A 196 13.96 8.84 -13.11
C PHE A 196 14.32 7.60 -13.93
N MET A 197 14.98 6.61 -13.33
CA MET A 197 15.33 5.39 -14.05
C MET A 197 14.12 4.55 -14.43
N LYS A 198 12.95 4.75 -13.79
CA LYS A 198 11.75 3.92 -14.00
C LYS A 198 10.68 4.59 -14.85
N VAL A 199 10.35 5.84 -14.58
CA VAL A 199 9.26 6.53 -15.32
C VAL A 199 9.66 6.82 -16.77
N PHE A 200 10.96 7.07 -17.01
CA PHE A 200 11.53 7.30 -18.35
C PHE A 200 11.90 6.02 -19.11
N GLN A 201 11.29 4.88 -18.76
CA GLN A 201 11.39 3.63 -19.51
C GLN A 201 10.33 3.53 -20.62
N TYR A 202 10.74 3.06 -21.80
CA TYR A 202 9.84 2.65 -22.89
C TYR A 202 9.35 1.22 -22.63
N THR A 203 8.43 1.07 -21.66
CA THR A 203 8.08 -0.23 -21.05
C THR A 203 7.41 -1.25 -21.97
N SER A 204 6.93 -0.84 -23.16
CA SER A 204 6.32 -1.77 -24.12
C SER A 204 7.30 -2.30 -25.17
N ILE A 205 8.57 -1.88 -25.13
CA ILE A 205 9.60 -2.34 -26.04
C ILE A 205 10.26 -3.59 -25.45
N ASP A 206 10.14 -4.72 -26.15
CA ASP A 206 10.67 -6.03 -25.75
C ASP A 206 12.20 -6.12 -25.95
N VAL A 207 12.94 -5.32 -25.18
CA VAL A 207 14.41 -5.31 -25.11
C VAL A 207 14.81 -5.24 -23.64
N THR A 208 15.80 -6.05 -23.24
CA THR A 208 16.34 -6.07 -21.89
C THR A 208 17.82 -5.63 -21.89
N PRO A 209 18.22 -4.64 -21.05
CA PRO A 209 17.36 -3.82 -20.21
C PRO A 209 16.47 -2.89 -21.06
N THR A 210 15.31 -2.50 -20.52
CA THR A 210 14.36 -1.63 -21.21
C THR A 210 15.03 -0.31 -21.63
N PRO A 211 14.81 0.18 -22.86
CA PRO A 211 15.39 1.45 -23.27
C PRO A 211 14.94 2.61 -22.37
N LEU A 212 15.82 3.60 -22.22
CA LEU A 212 15.58 4.80 -21.41
C LEU A 212 15.59 6.06 -22.28
N ASP A 213 14.73 7.02 -21.93
CA ASP A 213 14.83 8.40 -22.43
C ASP A 213 15.92 9.17 -21.67
N LEU A 214 17.18 8.91 -22.06
CA LEU A 214 18.36 9.49 -21.42
C LEU A 214 18.42 11.02 -21.54
N SER A 215 17.82 11.60 -22.59
CA SER A 215 17.82 13.05 -22.77
C SER A 215 16.94 13.71 -21.72
N SER A 216 15.72 13.19 -21.51
CA SER A 216 14.85 13.72 -20.46
C SER A 216 15.43 13.48 -19.07
N ILE A 217 15.99 12.29 -18.80
CA ILE A 217 16.67 12.03 -17.51
C ILE A 217 17.77 13.08 -17.26
N ALA A 218 18.62 13.36 -18.24
CA ALA A 218 19.70 14.34 -18.07
C ALA A 218 19.17 15.76 -17.80
N SER A 219 18.12 16.19 -18.52
CA SER A 219 17.44 17.47 -18.26
C SER A 219 16.84 17.49 -16.85
N MET A 220 16.21 16.40 -16.38
CA MET A 220 15.64 16.33 -15.02
C MET A 220 16.69 16.35 -13.91
N ILE A 221 17.87 15.77 -14.14
CA ILE A 221 18.99 15.90 -13.21
C ILE A 221 19.50 17.35 -13.23
N TRP A 222 19.71 17.92 -14.42
CA TRP A 222 20.26 19.27 -14.61
C TRP A 222 19.36 20.38 -14.05
N GLU A 223 18.06 20.28 -14.26
CA GLU A 223 17.08 21.27 -13.82
C GLU A 223 16.72 21.13 -12.33
N SER A 224 17.21 20.07 -11.67
CA SER A 224 16.99 19.86 -10.24
C SER A 224 17.53 21.05 -9.43
N ASN A 225 16.65 21.67 -8.67
CA ASN A 225 16.96 22.87 -7.88
C ASN A 225 16.42 22.79 -6.45
N TRP A 226 16.01 21.61 -5.99
CA TRP A 226 15.39 21.41 -4.70
C TRP A 226 16.43 21.36 -3.58
N ASP A 227 16.62 22.47 -2.86
CA ASP A 227 17.58 22.62 -1.76
C ASP A 227 19.03 22.21 -2.13
N SER A 228 19.53 21.08 -1.62
CA SER A 228 20.84 20.51 -1.96
C SER A 228 20.81 19.53 -3.12
N TYR A 229 19.65 19.29 -3.72
CA TYR A 229 19.49 18.42 -4.89
C TYR A 229 19.72 19.26 -6.13
N LYS A 230 21.00 19.52 -6.41
CA LYS A 230 21.47 20.37 -7.50
C LYS A 230 22.61 19.67 -8.22
N PRO A 231 22.77 19.85 -9.54
CA PRO A 231 23.88 19.27 -10.29
C PRO A 231 25.26 19.64 -9.77
N SER A 232 25.40 20.77 -9.06
CA SER A 232 26.66 21.18 -8.45
C SER A 232 26.93 20.55 -7.07
N ASP A 233 25.93 19.92 -6.44
CA ASP A 233 26.10 19.25 -5.14
C ASP A 233 26.68 17.84 -5.35
N SER A 234 27.80 17.57 -4.67
CA SER A 234 28.52 16.31 -4.83
C SER A 234 27.76 15.11 -4.28
N VAL A 235 26.93 15.28 -3.24
CA VAL A 235 26.16 14.16 -2.66
C VAL A 235 24.98 13.82 -3.56
N PHE A 236 24.29 14.84 -4.08
CA PHE A 236 23.24 14.64 -5.08
C PHE A 236 23.77 13.94 -6.33
N MET A 237 24.83 14.44 -6.96
CA MET A 237 25.36 13.80 -8.17
C MET A 237 25.96 12.41 -7.89
N ASN A 238 26.53 12.20 -6.70
CA ASN A 238 27.01 10.89 -6.30
C ASN A 238 25.87 9.87 -6.18
N SER A 239 24.64 10.26 -5.81
CA SER A 239 23.50 9.33 -5.80
C SER A 239 23.20 8.78 -7.21
N PHE A 240 23.61 9.49 -8.25
CA PHE A 240 23.59 9.09 -9.66
C PHE A 240 24.94 8.56 -10.17
N MET A 241 25.89 8.20 -9.30
CA MET A 241 27.25 7.75 -9.70
C MET A 241 27.99 8.77 -10.58
N MET A 242 27.62 10.04 -10.47
CA MET A 242 28.19 11.14 -11.24
C MET A 242 28.96 12.10 -10.33
N LYS A 243 29.69 13.00 -10.96
CA LYS A 243 30.37 14.13 -10.32
C LYS A 243 29.54 15.41 -10.51
N PRO A 244 29.76 16.43 -9.67
CA PRO A 244 29.23 17.76 -9.90
C PRO A 244 29.39 18.21 -11.35
N ALA A 245 28.35 18.88 -11.88
CA ALA A 245 28.27 19.37 -13.23
C ALA A 245 27.93 20.86 -13.24
N ASP A 246 28.54 21.60 -14.16
CA ASP A 246 28.34 23.06 -14.32
C ASP A 246 27.51 23.43 -15.55
N LYS A 247 27.16 22.44 -16.38
CA LYS A 247 26.28 22.57 -17.55
C LYS A 247 25.58 21.23 -17.84
N GLU A 248 24.43 21.31 -18.49
CA GLU A 248 23.63 20.14 -18.87
C GLU A 248 24.43 19.13 -19.72
N ALA A 249 25.28 19.62 -20.62
CA ALA A 249 26.12 18.78 -21.47
C ALA A 249 27.05 17.85 -20.65
N ASP A 250 27.50 18.28 -19.47
CA ASP A 250 28.32 17.45 -18.58
C ASP A 250 27.47 16.34 -17.95
N VAL A 251 26.23 16.63 -17.56
CA VAL A 251 25.27 15.63 -17.07
C VAL A 251 24.99 14.61 -18.16
N GLN A 252 24.69 15.06 -19.38
CA GLN A 252 24.44 14.18 -20.53
C GLN A 252 25.63 13.26 -20.83
N GLN A 253 26.86 13.81 -20.78
CA GLN A 253 28.08 13.03 -21.03
C GLN A 253 28.32 11.99 -19.93
N GLN A 254 28.16 12.37 -18.67
CA GLN A 254 28.33 11.48 -17.52
C GLN A 254 27.25 10.39 -17.51
N LEU A 255 25.98 10.75 -17.74
CA LEU A 255 24.87 9.80 -17.81
C LEU A 255 25.10 8.71 -18.85
N LYS A 256 25.59 9.07 -20.05
CA LYS A 256 25.94 8.07 -21.08
C LYS A 256 26.98 7.04 -20.62
N GLN A 257 27.83 7.39 -19.65
CA GLN A 257 28.86 6.50 -19.11
C GLN A 257 28.32 5.58 -18.02
N VAL A 258 27.31 6.01 -17.24
CA VAL A 258 26.84 5.29 -16.05
C VAL A 258 25.42 4.73 -16.16
N TYR A 259 24.64 5.08 -17.20
CA TYR A 259 23.21 4.77 -17.22
C TYR A 259 22.89 3.27 -17.13
N GLN A 260 23.73 2.39 -17.69
CA GLN A 260 23.50 0.94 -17.61
C GLN A 260 23.58 0.46 -16.17
N GLU A 261 24.58 0.94 -15.45
CA GLU A 261 24.79 0.60 -14.04
C GLU A 261 23.73 1.27 -13.16
N LEU A 262 23.35 2.53 -13.44
CA LEU A 262 22.25 3.20 -12.75
C LEU A 262 20.90 2.54 -12.96
N HIS A 263 20.63 2.06 -14.17
CA HIS A 263 19.40 1.34 -14.48
C HIS A 263 19.34 0.04 -13.68
N ARG A 264 20.42 -0.76 -13.73
CA ARG A 264 20.56 -1.98 -12.92
C ARG A 264 20.40 -1.69 -11.42
N PHE A 265 21.03 -0.64 -10.93
CA PHE A 265 20.94 -0.24 -9.53
C PHE A 265 19.50 0.09 -9.13
N SER A 266 18.80 0.90 -9.95
CA SER A 266 17.39 1.21 -9.70
C SER A 266 16.51 -0.04 -9.71
N ASP A 267 16.71 -0.95 -10.67
CA ASP A 267 15.94 -2.20 -10.75
C ASP A 267 16.11 -3.06 -9.50
N ILE A 268 17.38 -3.30 -9.11
CA ILE A 268 17.73 -4.09 -7.92
C ILE A 268 17.14 -3.48 -6.65
N GLN A 269 17.28 -2.17 -6.48
CA GLN A 269 16.75 -1.50 -5.29
C GLN A 269 15.23 -1.56 -5.24
N ASN A 270 14.55 -1.45 -6.38
CA ASN A 270 13.10 -1.59 -6.47
C ASN A 270 12.60 -3.01 -6.15
N HIS A 271 13.33 -4.04 -6.58
CA HIS A 271 13.00 -5.42 -6.21
C HIS A 271 13.07 -5.63 -4.70
N LEU A 272 14.14 -5.16 -4.06
CA LEU A 272 14.32 -5.28 -2.61
C LEU A 272 13.31 -4.42 -1.84
N LEU A 273 13.01 -3.20 -2.32
CA LEU A 273 11.98 -2.34 -1.76
C LEU A 273 10.59 -3.00 -1.82
N ALA A 274 10.22 -3.59 -2.95
CA ALA A 274 8.95 -4.31 -3.09
C ALA A 274 8.88 -5.54 -2.18
N ALA A 275 9.97 -6.32 -2.09
CA ALA A 275 10.04 -7.46 -1.18
C ALA A 275 9.91 -7.02 0.29
N ALA A 276 10.56 -5.92 0.66
CA ALA A 276 10.46 -5.36 1.99
C ALA A 276 9.01 -4.89 2.29
N ALA A 277 8.38 -4.15 1.38
CA ALA A 277 7.00 -3.69 1.49
C ALA A 277 6.01 -4.85 1.71
N HIS A 278 6.08 -5.90 0.90
CA HIS A 278 5.23 -7.08 1.04
C HIS A 278 5.43 -7.83 2.36
N SER A 279 6.58 -7.64 3.02
CA SER A 279 6.89 -8.25 4.32
C SER A 279 6.32 -7.47 5.52
N LEU A 280 5.77 -6.27 5.32
CA LEU A 280 5.20 -5.44 6.39
C LEU A 280 3.73 -5.74 6.69
N PRO A 281 3.25 -5.49 7.92
CA PRO A 281 1.85 -5.69 8.29
C PRO A 281 0.89 -4.86 7.43
N ARG A 282 -0.34 -5.36 7.30
CA ARG A 282 -1.41 -4.66 6.59
C ARG A 282 -1.94 -3.45 7.38
N THR A 283 -2.69 -2.61 6.70
CA THR A 283 -3.40 -1.49 7.33
C THR A 283 -4.91 -1.76 7.31
N CYS A 284 -5.61 -1.51 8.42
CA CYS A 284 -7.06 -1.62 8.44
C CYS A 284 -7.71 -0.42 7.77
N ILE A 285 -8.67 -0.65 6.87
CA ILE A 285 -9.41 0.41 6.18
C ILE A 285 -10.18 1.28 7.17
N LEU A 286 -10.69 0.72 8.26
CA LEU A 286 -11.42 1.52 9.26
C LEU A 286 -10.52 2.53 10.00
N ALA A 287 -9.23 2.21 10.17
CA ALA A 287 -8.29 3.16 10.73
C ALA A 287 -7.88 4.23 9.71
N LYS A 288 -7.85 3.85 8.43
CA LYS A 288 -7.35 4.66 7.31
C LYS A 288 -8.28 4.47 6.11
N PRO A 289 -9.42 5.18 6.05
CA PRO A 289 -10.44 4.93 5.02
C PRO A 289 -10.01 5.36 3.63
N CYS A 290 -9.12 6.36 3.55
CA CYS A 290 -8.47 6.80 2.33
C CYS A 290 -6.99 7.01 2.61
N LEU A 291 -6.18 6.94 1.54
CA LEU A 291 -4.80 7.39 1.54
C LEU A 291 -4.66 8.55 0.56
N PHE A 292 -3.76 9.48 0.84
CA PHE A 292 -3.58 10.71 0.06
C PHE A 292 -2.14 10.81 -0.42
N SER A 293 -1.94 11.20 -1.67
CA SER A 293 -0.61 11.51 -2.20
C SER A 293 -0.63 12.89 -2.83
N GLY A 294 0.12 13.82 -2.27
CA GLY A 294 0.55 14.98 -3.04
C GLY A 294 1.65 14.47 -3.93
N GLN A 295 1.41 14.43 -5.23
CA GLN A 295 2.46 14.05 -6.16
C GLN A 295 3.63 14.99 -5.92
N VAL A 296 4.75 14.40 -5.48
CA VAL A 296 5.88 15.16 -4.94
C VAL A 296 6.33 16.14 -5.99
N ASP A 297 6.52 17.39 -5.59
CA ASP A 297 7.08 18.42 -6.44
C ASP A 297 8.56 18.18 -6.73
N ILE A 298 8.84 17.16 -7.53
CA ILE A 298 10.01 17.14 -8.40
C ILE A 298 9.74 18.22 -9.45
N SER A 299 9.93 19.48 -9.05
CA SER A 299 9.48 20.66 -9.79
C SER A 299 9.87 20.68 -11.26
N GLN A 300 11.01 20.08 -11.60
CA GLN A 300 11.48 19.94 -12.96
C GLN A 300 10.71 18.91 -13.81
N MET A 301 10.08 17.89 -13.21
CA MET A 301 9.21 16.96 -13.95
C MET A 301 7.91 17.62 -14.41
N GLY A 302 7.39 18.58 -13.62
CA GLY A 302 6.15 19.28 -13.92
C GLY A 302 4.94 18.37 -14.15
N MET A 303 3.82 18.96 -14.56
CA MET A 303 2.58 18.19 -14.78
C MET A 303 2.60 17.35 -16.07
N SER A 304 3.47 17.67 -17.04
CA SER A 304 3.57 16.95 -18.32
C SER A 304 4.24 15.58 -18.23
N ARG A 305 4.84 15.25 -17.08
CA ARG A 305 5.45 13.94 -16.83
C ARG A 305 4.65 13.07 -15.86
N PHE A 306 3.54 13.57 -15.29
CA PHE A 306 2.66 12.73 -14.47
C PHE A 306 2.10 11.53 -15.27
N GLY A 307 1.72 11.75 -16.53
CA GLY A 307 1.15 10.69 -17.36
C GLY A 307 2.13 9.55 -17.69
N ILE A 308 3.44 9.82 -17.70
CA ILE A 308 4.45 8.81 -18.07
C ILE A 308 4.79 7.85 -16.95
N GLU A 309 4.28 8.10 -15.74
CA GLU A 309 4.39 7.20 -14.60
C GLU A 309 3.50 5.96 -14.75
N MET A 310 2.65 5.90 -15.79
CA MET A 310 1.70 4.81 -16.01
C MET A 310 2.13 3.88 -17.15
N LEU A 311 1.83 2.59 -17.04
CA LEU A 311 2.01 1.62 -18.13
C LEU A 311 1.07 1.87 -19.31
N GLN A 312 -0.06 2.55 -19.10
CA GLN A 312 -1.04 2.89 -20.13
C GLN A 312 -0.63 4.08 -21.00
N PHE A 313 0.49 4.75 -20.70
CA PHE A 313 0.99 5.83 -21.52
C PHE A 313 1.41 5.32 -22.92
N PRO A 314 0.82 5.82 -24.03
CA PRO A 314 1.12 5.30 -25.36
C PRO A 314 2.59 5.47 -25.80
N GLY A 315 3.31 6.47 -25.27
CA GLY A 315 4.73 6.65 -25.60
C GLY A 315 5.63 5.52 -25.08
N ASN A 316 5.12 4.61 -24.25
CA ASN A 316 5.84 3.39 -23.84
C ASN A 316 6.20 2.49 -25.03
N ASP A 317 5.47 2.61 -26.14
CA ASP A 317 5.70 1.87 -27.40
C ASP A 317 6.85 2.46 -28.24
N GLY A 318 7.43 3.59 -27.81
CA GLY A 318 8.48 4.30 -28.53
C GLY A 318 7.94 5.30 -29.57
N PRO A 319 8.75 5.70 -30.56
CA PRO A 319 10.13 5.23 -30.82
C PRO A 319 11.13 5.65 -29.73
N VAL A 320 12.16 4.81 -29.51
CA VAL A 320 13.28 5.13 -28.61
C VAL A 320 13.95 6.43 -29.05
N GLY A 321 14.21 7.33 -28.10
CA GLY A 321 14.80 8.64 -28.34
C GLY A 321 13.78 9.76 -28.47
N GLN A 322 12.47 9.46 -28.56
CA GLN A 322 11.42 10.45 -28.40
C GLN A 322 11.20 10.77 -26.92
N ALA A 323 11.10 12.06 -26.57
CA ALA A 323 10.84 12.46 -25.20
C ALA A 323 9.56 11.79 -24.65
N LEU A 324 9.68 11.12 -23.50
CA LEU A 324 8.56 10.51 -22.81
C LEU A 324 7.80 11.58 -22.04
N GLU A 325 6.86 12.24 -22.69
CA GLU A 325 6.03 13.29 -22.08
C GLU A 325 4.63 13.34 -22.67
N VAL A 326 3.68 13.83 -21.89
CA VAL A 326 2.30 14.05 -22.32
C VAL A 326 1.67 15.16 -21.50
N ALA A 327 1.05 16.13 -22.15
CA ALA A 327 0.33 17.18 -21.44
C ALA A 327 -0.71 16.56 -20.49
N TYR A 328 -0.78 17.06 -19.25
CA TYR A 328 -1.71 16.53 -18.24
C TYR A 328 -3.15 16.43 -18.75
N ALA A 329 -3.63 17.49 -19.42
CA ALA A 329 -4.96 17.52 -20.03
C ALA A 329 -5.17 16.42 -21.09
N THR A 330 -4.13 16.07 -21.84
CA THR A 330 -4.20 14.95 -22.80
C THR A 330 -4.24 13.62 -22.08
N ALA A 331 -3.42 13.42 -21.04
CA ALA A 331 -3.41 12.19 -20.25
C ALA A 331 -4.78 11.93 -19.60
N THR A 332 -5.36 12.96 -18.97
CA THR A 332 -6.68 12.86 -18.30
C THR A 332 -7.86 12.77 -19.27
N ALA A 333 -7.71 13.23 -20.51
CA ALA A 333 -8.72 13.02 -21.55
C ALA A 333 -8.66 11.61 -22.19
N THR A 334 -7.54 10.88 -22.04
CA THR A 334 -7.29 9.65 -22.80
C THR A 334 -7.23 8.40 -21.91
N PHE A 335 -6.21 8.28 -21.06
CA PHE A 335 -5.93 7.06 -20.29
C PHE A 335 -5.98 7.23 -18.78
N ILE A 336 -6.06 8.47 -18.25
CA ILE A 336 -6.31 8.78 -16.84
C ILE A 336 -7.71 9.40 -16.73
N ARG A 337 -8.73 8.68 -17.18
CA ARG A 337 -10.12 9.17 -17.21
C ARG A 337 -11.05 8.31 -16.35
N PRO A 338 -12.16 8.84 -15.84
CA PRO A 338 -13.11 8.06 -15.05
C PRO A 338 -13.49 6.73 -15.73
N GLY A 339 -13.46 5.63 -14.96
CA GLY A 339 -13.73 4.26 -15.41
C GLY A 339 -12.57 3.57 -16.13
N SER A 340 -11.43 4.23 -16.32
CA SER A 340 -10.21 3.60 -16.86
C SER A 340 -9.34 3.00 -15.77
N PHE A 341 -8.46 2.07 -16.15
CA PHE A 341 -7.45 1.53 -15.25
C PHE A 341 -6.08 2.14 -15.55
N ILE A 342 -5.38 2.55 -14.50
CA ILE A 342 -3.98 2.94 -14.56
C ILE A 342 -3.13 1.95 -13.75
N THR A 343 -1.89 1.74 -14.17
CA THR A 343 -0.93 0.87 -13.51
C THR A 343 0.38 1.60 -13.38
N THR A 344 0.90 1.72 -12.17
CA THR A 344 2.10 2.51 -11.90
C THR A 344 3.36 1.79 -12.42
N LYS A 345 4.30 2.54 -13.02
CA LYS A 345 5.65 2.06 -13.35
C LYS A 345 6.56 2.03 -12.14
N MET A 346 6.23 2.83 -11.13
CA MET A 346 7.07 3.03 -9.95
C MET A 346 6.27 3.02 -8.66
N VAL A 347 7.01 2.89 -7.56
CA VAL A 347 6.48 3.06 -6.22
C VAL A 347 5.85 4.43 -6.10
N TRP A 348 4.66 4.48 -5.49
CA TRP A 348 4.03 5.73 -5.10
C TRP A 348 3.91 5.83 -3.59
N SER A 349 4.38 6.96 -3.05
CA SER A 349 4.24 7.31 -1.65
C SER A 349 2.94 8.04 -1.38
N PHE A 350 2.27 7.66 -0.29
CA PHE A 350 1.03 8.21 0.22
C PHE A 350 1.17 8.48 1.73
N THR A 351 0.29 9.31 2.26
CA THR A 351 0.08 9.55 3.68
C THR A 351 -1.40 9.30 4.01
N ASP A 352 -1.80 9.41 5.27
CA ASP A 352 -3.19 9.25 5.70
C ASP A 352 -3.91 10.59 5.92
N SER A 353 -3.27 11.69 5.56
CA SER A 353 -3.72 13.06 5.81
C SER A 353 -3.69 13.87 4.53
N GLU A 354 -4.84 14.43 4.14
CA GLU A 354 -4.92 15.33 2.98
C GLU A 354 -4.03 16.57 3.17
N ALA A 355 -3.93 17.08 4.41
CA ALA A 355 -3.12 18.25 4.72
C ALA A 355 -1.62 17.97 4.47
N ASP A 356 -1.14 16.81 4.92
CA ASP A 356 0.24 16.39 4.70
C ASP A 356 0.50 16.09 3.23
N ALA A 357 -0.46 15.46 2.53
CA ALA A 357 -0.37 15.27 1.09
C ALA A 357 -0.25 16.62 0.34
N ARG A 358 -1.11 17.59 0.65
CA ARG A 358 -1.07 18.92 0.04
C ARG A 358 0.24 19.66 0.30
N HIS A 359 0.91 19.40 1.43
CA HIS A 359 2.23 19.98 1.71
C HIS A 359 3.26 19.62 0.65
N TYR A 360 3.22 18.39 0.12
CA TYR A 360 4.16 17.88 -0.87
C TYR A 360 3.66 18.01 -2.33
N SER A 361 2.42 18.45 -2.54
CA SER A 361 1.76 18.45 -3.85
C SER A 361 2.34 19.49 -4.82
N ASN A 362 2.66 19.03 -6.03
CA ASN A 362 3.02 19.84 -7.20
C ASN A 362 1.80 20.45 -7.94
N GLY A 363 0.63 20.46 -7.33
CA GLY A 363 -0.63 20.82 -7.97
C GLY A 363 -1.48 19.62 -8.39
N ILE A 364 -1.04 18.39 -8.13
CA ILE A 364 -1.85 17.17 -8.24
C ILE A 364 -1.99 16.54 -6.85
N LEU A 365 -3.23 16.21 -6.48
CA LEU A 365 -3.58 15.43 -5.30
C LEU A 365 -4.25 14.13 -5.74
N LEU A 366 -3.66 12.99 -5.35
CA LEU A 366 -4.28 11.70 -5.50
C LEU A 366 -4.99 11.31 -4.21
N ILE A 367 -6.20 10.78 -4.35
CA ILE A 367 -6.96 10.21 -3.24
C ILE A 367 -7.19 8.74 -3.59
N ALA A 368 -6.52 7.83 -2.89
CA ALA A 368 -6.70 6.40 -3.04
C ALA A 368 -7.78 5.91 -2.07
N GLU A 369 -8.75 5.22 -2.63
CA GLU A 369 -9.83 4.52 -1.95
C GLU A 369 -9.56 3.00 -1.97
N PRO A 370 -10.02 2.29 -0.94
CA PRO A 370 -9.86 0.85 -0.86
C PRO A 370 -10.62 0.16 -2.00
N PRO A 371 -10.32 -1.13 -2.26
CA PRO A 371 -11.04 -1.90 -3.26
C PRO A 371 -12.56 -1.83 -3.08
N ALA A 372 -13.31 -1.73 -4.19
CA ALA A 372 -14.77 -1.63 -4.18
C ALA A 372 -15.48 -2.82 -3.53
N THR A 373 -14.76 -3.93 -3.35
CA THR A 373 -15.35 -5.17 -2.86
C THR A 373 -15.85 -4.93 -1.44
N SER A 374 -17.15 -5.12 -1.21
CA SER A 374 -17.82 -5.03 0.10
C SER A 374 -17.25 -5.97 1.15
N LEU A 375 -16.31 -6.83 0.74
CA LEU A 375 -15.61 -7.76 1.59
C LEU A 375 -14.28 -7.21 2.07
N SER A 376 -13.60 -6.23 1.47
CA SER A 376 -12.27 -5.85 2.00
C SER A 376 -12.35 -4.97 3.26
N PHE A 377 -11.60 -5.35 4.29
CA PHE A 377 -11.45 -4.61 5.55
C PHE A 377 -10.02 -4.08 5.77
N VAL A 378 -9.13 -4.42 4.84
CA VAL A 378 -7.70 -4.13 4.92
C VAL A 378 -7.20 -3.63 3.59
N TRP A 379 -6.20 -2.77 3.67
CA TRP A 379 -5.31 -2.47 2.59
C TRP A 379 -4.30 -3.62 2.47
N ASP A 380 -4.47 -4.47 1.44
CA ASP A 380 -3.55 -5.60 1.19
C ASP A 380 -2.33 -5.17 0.36
N GLU A 381 -2.49 -4.18 -0.52
CA GLU A 381 -1.44 -3.68 -1.43
C GLU A 381 -0.45 -2.69 -0.78
N PRO A 382 -0.87 -1.57 -0.14
CA PRO A 382 0.09 -0.60 0.38
C PRO A 382 0.69 -1.05 1.71
N ALA A 383 1.98 -0.76 1.87
CA ALA A 383 2.72 -1.02 3.10
C ALA A 383 2.93 0.27 3.90
N TYR A 384 2.65 0.25 5.20
CA TYR A 384 2.98 1.35 6.12
C TYR A 384 4.47 1.28 6.49
N ILE A 385 5.24 2.30 6.12
CA ILE A 385 6.71 2.28 6.21
C ILE A 385 7.33 3.31 7.15
N THR A 386 6.54 4.16 7.81
CA THR A 386 7.04 5.27 8.65
C THR A 386 8.11 4.88 9.68
N GLU A 387 8.00 3.71 10.32
CA GLU A 387 9.03 3.29 11.28
C GLU A 387 10.40 3.04 10.62
N LEU A 388 10.41 2.73 9.32
CA LEU A 388 11.58 2.46 8.50
C LEU A 388 12.00 3.65 7.63
N SER A 389 11.25 4.75 7.63
CA SER A 389 11.55 5.96 6.86
C SER A 389 12.66 6.81 7.50
N ASP A 390 13.13 7.81 6.76
CA ASP A 390 14.16 8.76 7.14
C ASP A 390 13.79 9.64 8.35
N GLY A 391 12.48 9.84 8.58
CA GLY A 391 11.93 10.61 9.69
C GLY A 391 10.68 9.95 10.29
N PRO A 392 10.66 9.63 11.60
CA PRO A 392 9.55 8.91 12.25
C PRO A 392 8.23 9.70 12.30
N GLU A 393 8.26 11.01 12.11
CA GLU A 393 7.07 11.87 12.11
C GLU A 393 6.38 11.91 10.73
N LYS A 394 7.02 11.35 9.68
CA LYS A 394 6.46 11.32 8.33
C LYS A 394 5.60 10.08 8.14
N ILE A 395 4.29 10.26 8.22
CA ILE A 395 3.35 9.18 7.90
C ILE A 395 3.48 8.83 6.43
N GLU A 396 3.89 7.60 6.13
CA GLU A 396 4.18 7.16 4.79
C GLU A 396 3.72 5.72 4.55
N TYR A 397 3.01 5.58 3.44
CA TYR A 397 2.54 4.35 2.84
C TYR A 397 3.13 4.26 1.45
N ILE A 398 3.55 3.07 1.03
CA ILE A 398 4.02 2.86 -0.34
C ILE A 398 3.16 1.84 -1.06
N PHE A 399 2.73 2.19 -2.26
CA PHE A 399 2.19 1.24 -3.23
C PHE A 399 3.34 0.75 -4.11
N PRO A 400 3.55 -0.57 -4.26
CA PRO A 400 4.62 -1.10 -5.09
C PRO A 400 4.41 -0.78 -6.58
N PRO A 401 5.46 -0.89 -7.42
CA PRO A 401 5.31 -0.76 -8.86
C PRO A 401 4.38 -1.85 -9.39
N GLY A 402 3.59 -1.53 -10.41
CA GLY A 402 2.58 -2.45 -10.95
C GLY A 402 1.25 -2.41 -10.20
N THR A 403 1.12 -1.59 -9.15
CA THR A 403 -0.19 -1.38 -8.50
C THR A 403 -1.18 -0.83 -9.52
N LYS A 404 -2.35 -1.47 -9.59
CA LYS A 404 -3.43 -1.10 -10.50
C LYS A 404 -4.51 -0.33 -9.76
N PHE A 405 -4.96 0.77 -10.36
CA PHE A 405 -6.05 1.59 -9.86
C PHE A 405 -7.12 1.76 -10.92
N ASN A 406 -8.39 1.74 -10.50
CA ASN A 406 -9.50 2.28 -11.27
C ASN A 406 -9.56 3.79 -11.01
N VAL A 407 -9.64 4.60 -12.06
CA VAL A 407 -9.82 6.05 -11.95
C VAL A 407 -11.30 6.33 -11.69
N LEU A 408 -11.63 6.88 -10.53
CA LEU A 408 -13.00 7.19 -10.14
C LEU A 408 -13.42 8.57 -10.66
N SER A 409 -12.58 9.58 -10.45
CA SER A 409 -12.83 10.95 -10.92
C SER A 409 -11.53 11.69 -11.21
N VAL A 410 -11.65 12.72 -12.04
CA VAL A 410 -10.61 13.72 -12.29
C VAL A 410 -11.27 15.09 -12.20
N ASP A 411 -10.95 15.83 -11.15
CA ASP A 411 -11.60 17.07 -10.78
C ASP A 411 -10.57 18.21 -10.67
N SER A 412 -11.05 19.45 -10.70
CA SER A 412 -10.26 20.64 -10.38
C SER A 412 -10.83 21.30 -9.13
N ALA A 413 -10.02 21.48 -8.10
CA ALA A 413 -10.39 22.23 -6.91
C ALA A 413 -10.33 23.74 -7.16
N TYR A 414 -11.02 24.52 -6.30
CA TYR A 414 -11.10 25.98 -6.40
C TYR A 414 -9.73 26.69 -6.31
N ASP A 415 -8.75 26.06 -5.67
CA ASP A 415 -7.37 26.54 -5.54
C ASP A 415 -6.48 26.20 -6.76
N GLY A 416 -7.05 25.58 -7.80
CA GLY A 416 -6.35 25.16 -9.01
C GLY A 416 -5.66 23.79 -8.90
N VAL A 417 -5.71 23.13 -7.73
CA VAL A 417 -5.17 21.78 -7.55
C VAL A 417 -6.03 20.79 -8.34
N GLN A 418 -5.38 19.93 -9.12
CA GLN A 418 -6.03 18.82 -9.81
C GLN A 418 -6.18 17.65 -8.84
N ILE A 419 -7.38 17.10 -8.73
CA ILE A 419 -7.69 15.98 -7.84
C ILE A 419 -7.99 14.76 -8.70
N ILE A 420 -7.31 13.65 -8.42
CA ILE A 420 -7.60 12.36 -9.05
C ILE A 420 -8.02 11.40 -7.95
N ARG A 421 -9.27 10.93 -8.00
CA ARG A 421 -9.74 9.86 -7.11
C ARG A 421 -9.47 8.52 -7.78
N LEU A 422 -8.86 7.63 -7.03
CA LEU A 422 -8.40 6.32 -7.47
C LEU A 422 -8.98 5.27 -6.54
N GLN A 423 -9.27 4.10 -7.07
CA GLN A 423 -9.65 2.94 -6.30
C GLN A 423 -8.67 1.81 -6.58
N VAL A 424 -8.09 1.25 -5.53
CA VAL A 424 -7.16 0.12 -5.67
C VAL A 424 -7.89 -1.09 -6.24
N VAL A 425 -7.29 -1.76 -7.21
CA VAL A 425 -7.79 -3.02 -7.75
C VAL A 425 -7.08 -4.17 -7.04
N ASP A 426 -7.86 -5.05 -6.41
CA ASP A 426 -7.33 -6.20 -5.69
C ASP A 426 -6.66 -7.20 -6.67
N ALA A 427 -5.38 -7.50 -6.47
CA ALA A 427 -4.65 -8.46 -7.29
C ALA A 427 -5.27 -9.87 -7.22
N ALA A 428 -5.84 -10.27 -6.07
CA ALA A 428 -6.46 -11.59 -5.89
C ALA A 428 -7.79 -11.73 -6.65
N ALA A 429 -8.50 -10.63 -6.90
CA ALA A 429 -9.70 -10.62 -7.73
C ALA A 429 -9.38 -10.69 -9.23
N ALA A 430 -8.15 -10.31 -9.64
CA ALA A 430 -7.72 -10.30 -11.02
C ALA A 430 -7.39 -11.70 -11.58
N GLU A 431 -7.05 -12.68 -10.73
CA GLU A 431 -6.76 -14.07 -11.14
C GLU A 431 -7.99 -15.01 -11.10
N SER A 432 -9.14 -14.57 -10.56
CA SER A 432 -10.33 -15.42 -10.35
C SER A 432 -11.34 -15.41 -11.51
N ILE A 433 -11.03 -14.83 -12.68
CA ILE A 433 -11.88 -14.95 -13.89
C ILE A 433 -11.18 -15.86 -14.91
N VAL A 434 -11.01 -17.12 -14.52
CA VAL A 434 -10.87 -18.24 -15.46
C VAL A 434 -11.95 -19.26 -15.07
N PRO A 435 -12.94 -19.57 -15.93
CA PRO A 435 -13.94 -20.57 -15.61
C PRO A 435 -13.32 -21.96 -15.70
N SER A 436 -12.75 -22.45 -14.60
CA SER A 436 -12.40 -23.87 -14.48
C SER A 436 -13.56 -24.62 -13.80
N LEU A 437 -14.39 -25.27 -14.61
CA LEU A 437 -15.24 -26.37 -14.15
C LEU A 437 -14.35 -27.55 -13.74
N PRO A 438 -14.53 -28.14 -12.55
CA PRO A 438 -14.14 -29.52 -12.32
C PRO A 438 -15.37 -30.43 -12.44
N VAL A 439 -15.25 -31.42 -13.31
CA VAL A 439 -16.16 -32.56 -13.41
C VAL A 439 -15.86 -33.57 -12.31
N SER A 440 -16.94 -34.09 -11.69
CA SER A 440 -17.08 -35.34 -10.91
C SER A 440 -16.62 -35.33 -9.43
N SER A 441 -17.38 -35.79 -8.43
CA SER A 441 -18.44 -36.82 -8.41
C SER A 441 -19.43 -36.65 -7.23
N ASN A 442 -20.68 -37.00 -7.52
CA ASN A 442 -21.73 -37.60 -6.66
C ASN A 442 -22.16 -36.92 -5.35
N LEU A 443 -23.33 -36.25 -5.42
CA LEU A 443 -24.60 -36.71 -4.84
C LEU A 443 -25.72 -35.76 -5.37
N LEU A 444 -26.91 -36.33 -5.62
CA LEU A 444 -28.10 -35.74 -6.28
C LEU A 444 -28.08 -35.73 -7.82
N SER A 445 -29.12 -36.34 -8.41
CA SER A 445 -29.31 -36.53 -9.85
C SER A 445 -29.50 -35.19 -10.58
N ASP A 446 -28.90 -35.09 -11.77
CA ASP A 446 -28.87 -33.86 -12.56
C ASP A 446 -30.27 -33.35 -12.97
N ALA A 447 -31.28 -34.22 -13.00
CA ALA A 447 -32.67 -33.83 -13.25
C ALA A 447 -33.24 -32.95 -12.12
N ALA A 448 -32.97 -33.27 -10.85
CA ALA A 448 -33.47 -32.49 -9.71
C ALA A 448 -32.76 -31.14 -9.57
N LYS A 449 -31.47 -31.06 -9.98
CA LYS A 449 -30.72 -29.80 -10.02
C LYS A 449 -31.16 -28.91 -11.18
N GLN A 450 -31.49 -29.51 -12.33
CA GLN A 450 -32.03 -28.77 -13.47
C GLN A 450 -33.46 -28.29 -13.21
N ASP A 451 -34.29 -29.09 -12.54
CA ASP A 451 -35.65 -28.67 -12.17
C ASP A 451 -35.63 -27.57 -11.10
N ALA A 452 -34.78 -27.67 -10.07
CA ALA A 452 -34.62 -26.60 -9.07
C ALA A 452 -34.01 -25.32 -9.65
N LEU A 453 -33.08 -25.44 -10.62
CA LEU A 453 -32.53 -24.28 -11.33
C LEU A 453 -33.58 -23.65 -12.25
N ARG A 454 -34.44 -24.45 -12.88
CA ARG A 454 -35.54 -23.97 -13.73
C ARG A 454 -36.67 -23.34 -12.92
N GLU A 455 -36.97 -23.87 -11.74
CA GLU A 455 -37.91 -23.28 -10.77
C GLU A 455 -37.34 -21.98 -10.18
N ALA A 456 -36.04 -21.93 -9.87
CA ALA A 456 -35.36 -20.73 -9.40
C ALA A 456 -35.24 -19.65 -10.48
N LEU A 457 -35.01 -20.04 -11.75
CA LEU A 457 -35.00 -19.12 -12.89
C LEU A 457 -36.41 -18.63 -13.23
N SER A 458 -37.43 -19.48 -13.15
CA SER A 458 -38.83 -19.08 -13.35
C SER A 458 -39.33 -18.17 -12.23
N ALA A 459 -38.96 -18.43 -10.98
CA ALA A 459 -39.25 -17.55 -9.85
C ALA A 459 -38.47 -16.22 -9.95
N ALA A 460 -37.24 -16.24 -10.48
CA ALA A 460 -36.46 -15.05 -10.76
C ALA A 460 -37.02 -14.24 -11.95
N GLU A 461 -37.61 -14.89 -12.96
CA GLU A 461 -38.29 -14.22 -14.08
C GLU A 461 -39.66 -13.64 -13.68
N GLU A 462 -40.40 -14.31 -12.78
CA GLU A 462 -41.61 -13.75 -12.17
C GLU A 462 -41.28 -12.58 -11.23
N ALA A 463 -40.17 -12.63 -10.49
CA ALA A 463 -39.66 -11.51 -9.69
C ALA A 463 -39.12 -10.36 -10.57
N LYS A 464 -38.53 -10.66 -11.72
CA LYS A 464 -38.04 -9.70 -12.72
C LYS A 464 -39.16 -8.90 -13.39
N HIS A 465 -40.39 -9.43 -13.42
CA HIS A 465 -41.56 -8.67 -13.87
C HIS A 465 -42.17 -7.77 -12.78
N ALA A 466 -41.69 -7.86 -11.52
CA ALA A 466 -42.16 -7.02 -10.42
C ALA A 466 -41.23 -5.84 -10.08
N GLU A 467 -39.98 -5.82 -10.53
CA GLU A 467 -39.01 -4.77 -10.15
C GLU A 467 -38.09 -4.35 -11.31
N ASP A 468 -38.61 -3.47 -12.17
CA ASP A 468 -37.78 -2.53 -12.95
C ASP A 468 -37.29 -1.43 -11.98
N GLU A 469 -36.21 -1.68 -11.24
CA GLU A 469 -35.21 -0.70 -10.78
C GLU A 469 -34.18 -1.39 -9.84
N THR A 470 -32.89 -1.30 -10.22
CA THR A 470 -31.68 -1.60 -9.42
C THR A 470 -31.26 -3.07 -9.18
N GLY A 471 -30.27 -3.51 -9.97
CA GLY A 471 -28.97 -4.00 -9.46
C GLY A 471 -28.87 -5.41 -8.85
N VAL A 472 -28.35 -6.35 -9.64
CA VAL A 472 -27.96 -7.71 -9.25
C VAL A 472 -26.70 -7.67 -8.37
N ASP A 473 -26.84 -7.82 -7.04
CA ASP A 473 -25.73 -8.21 -6.13
C ASP A 473 -26.19 -8.73 -4.74
N VAL A 474 -27.44 -9.21 -4.64
CA VAL A 474 -28.16 -9.21 -3.35
C VAL A 474 -28.12 -10.54 -2.59
N ALA A 475 -27.91 -11.69 -3.22
CA ALA A 475 -28.09 -13.00 -2.57
C ALA A 475 -26.96 -13.40 -1.57
N LEU A 476 -25.70 -13.01 -1.81
CA LEU A 476 -24.58 -13.27 -0.89
C LEU A 476 -24.46 -12.18 0.19
N ALA A 477 -24.80 -10.93 -0.16
CA ALA A 477 -24.91 -9.83 0.80
C ALA A 477 -26.08 -10.05 1.78
N GLN A 478 -27.21 -10.60 1.33
CA GLN A 478 -28.36 -10.89 2.21
C GLN A 478 -28.07 -11.97 3.25
N SER A 479 -27.26 -12.98 2.93
CA SER A 479 -26.88 -14.01 3.92
C SER A 479 -25.95 -13.48 5.02
N MET A 480 -25.12 -12.47 4.74
CA MET A 480 -24.37 -11.74 5.77
C MET A 480 -25.19 -10.64 6.48
N LYS A 481 -26.15 -9.99 5.78
CA LYS A 481 -27.09 -9.00 6.37
C LYS A 481 -28.03 -9.61 7.40
N VAL A 482 -28.39 -10.89 7.25
CA VAL A 482 -29.22 -11.62 8.23
C VAL A 482 -28.45 -11.86 9.56
N ILE A 483 -27.11 -11.82 9.55
CA ILE A 483 -26.29 -12.04 10.75
C ILE A 483 -25.81 -10.72 11.38
N ILE A 484 -25.61 -9.65 10.60
CA ILE A 484 -25.12 -8.35 11.12
C ILE A 484 -25.83 -7.18 10.41
N PRO A 485 -26.88 -6.57 10.99
CA PRO A 485 -27.55 -5.37 10.46
C PRO A 485 -26.67 -4.10 10.39
N ALA A 486 -25.46 -4.13 10.95
CA ALA A 486 -24.56 -2.98 11.08
C ALA A 486 -23.55 -2.80 9.91
N LEU A 487 -23.54 -3.70 8.92
CA LEU A 487 -22.67 -3.55 7.73
C LEU A 487 -23.08 -2.35 6.85
N ASP A 488 -24.38 -1.99 6.81
CA ASP A 488 -24.89 -0.79 6.14
C ASP A 488 -24.53 0.52 6.90
N GLN A 489 -23.87 0.41 8.07
CA GLN A 489 -23.40 1.54 8.89
C GLN A 489 -21.87 1.68 8.91
N ILE A 490 -21.13 0.85 8.18
CA ILE A 490 -19.75 1.21 7.85
C ILE A 490 -19.86 2.44 6.96
N PRO A 491 -19.34 3.61 7.37
CA PRO A 491 -19.36 4.76 6.49
C PRO A 491 -18.60 4.36 5.23
N LEU A 492 -19.28 4.29 4.08
CA LEU A 492 -18.67 4.74 2.84
C LEU A 492 -18.15 6.13 3.21
N GLY A 493 -16.84 6.29 3.35
CA GLY A 493 -16.27 7.51 3.92
C GLY A 493 -16.93 8.70 3.26
N GLU A 494 -17.78 9.43 4.01
CA GLU A 494 -18.27 10.69 3.48
C GLU A 494 -17.01 11.54 3.28
N PRO A 495 -16.77 12.07 2.07
CA PRO A 495 -15.63 12.93 1.85
C PRO A 495 -15.64 14.03 2.92
N PRO A 496 -14.51 14.32 3.58
CA PRO A 496 -14.48 15.32 4.63
C PRO A 496 -15.07 16.62 4.10
N LYS A 497 -15.94 17.25 4.90
CA LYS A 497 -16.49 18.57 4.57
C LYS A 497 -15.34 19.54 4.31
N ILE A 498 -15.35 20.13 3.13
CA ILE A 498 -14.28 20.96 2.60
C ILE A 498 -14.26 22.30 3.36
N ASN A 499 -13.61 22.35 4.53
CA ASN A 499 -13.34 23.60 5.22
C ASN A 499 -11.96 24.10 4.78
N HIS A 500 -11.97 24.90 3.71
CA HIS A 500 -10.77 25.47 3.10
C HIS A 500 -10.08 26.47 4.04
N VAL A 501 -8.78 26.28 4.28
CA VAL A 501 -7.89 27.34 4.76
C VAL A 501 -6.98 27.72 3.59
N GLU A 502 -7.05 28.97 3.16
CA GLU A 502 -6.20 29.50 2.08
C GLU A 502 -4.73 29.41 2.48
N ALA A 503 -3.96 28.58 1.77
CA ALA A 503 -2.51 28.62 1.83
C ALA A 503 -1.99 29.60 0.76
N LYS A 504 -0.99 30.42 1.09
CA LYS A 504 -0.34 31.33 0.12
C LYS A 504 0.94 30.69 -0.41
N LYS A 505 1.16 30.82 -1.72
CA LYS A 505 2.33 30.33 -2.45
C LYS A 505 3.51 31.30 -2.29
N THR A 506 4.64 30.85 -1.76
CA THR A 506 5.92 31.58 -1.80
C THR A 506 7.06 30.61 -2.09
N ASN A 507 7.87 30.89 -3.12
CA ASN A 507 9.06 30.10 -3.51
C ASN A 507 8.80 28.60 -3.75
N GLY A 508 7.69 28.27 -4.43
CA GLY A 508 7.41 26.89 -4.83
C GLY A 508 6.86 25.97 -3.73
N ARG A 509 6.89 26.37 -2.45
CA ARG A 509 6.22 25.62 -1.37
C ARG A 509 4.90 26.30 -0.95
N TRP A 510 3.89 25.50 -0.59
CA TRP A 510 2.75 25.94 0.20
C TRP A 510 3.20 26.01 1.67
N CYS A 511 3.43 27.22 2.19
CA CYS A 511 3.79 27.39 3.60
C CYS A 511 2.53 27.48 4.49
N ARG A 512 2.62 26.91 5.70
CA ARG A 512 1.62 27.07 6.77
C ARG A 512 1.27 28.55 6.96
N CYS A 513 -0.01 28.89 6.87
CA CYS A 513 -0.54 30.02 7.62
C CYS A 513 -0.52 29.60 9.10
N VAL A 514 0.51 30.01 9.85
CA VAL A 514 0.47 29.93 11.31
C VAL A 514 -0.63 30.88 11.76
N GLU A 515 -1.68 30.38 12.40
CA GLU A 515 -2.63 31.23 13.11
C GLU A 515 -1.85 32.06 14.12
N THR A 516 -1.66 33.34 13.80
CA THR A 516 -1.28 34.30 14.82
C THR A 516 -2.53 34.52 15.66
N THR A 517 -2.56 33.91 16.83
CA THR A 517 -3.45 34.34 17.91
C THR A 517 -3.12 35.80 18.19
N LYS A 518 -3.90 36.71 17.60
CA LYS A 518 -3.95 38.10 18.06
C LYS A 518 -4.59 38.07 19.45
N GLY A 519 -3.88 38.68 20.40
CA GLY A 519 -4.30 38.81 21.80
C GLY A 519 -5.53 39.67 22.01
#